data_AF-A0A1I6EKN9-F1
#
_entry.id   AF-A0A1I6EKN9-F1
#
_cell.length_a   1.000
_cell.length_b   1.000
_cell.length_c   1.000
_cell.angle_alpha   90.00
_cell.angle_beta   90.00
_cell.angle_gamma   90.00
#
_symmetry.space_group_name_H-M   'P 1'
#
loop_
_entity.id
_entity.type
_entity.pdbx_description
1 polymer ?
#
loop_
_entity_poly.entity_id
_entity_poly.type
_entity_poly.pdbx_seq_one_letter_code
_entity_poly.pdbx_strand_id
1 'polypeptide(L)'
;MPKRPADLKVNGVDPCKLLTASQMTEVKVAEAVPDQIEVSDLGKQPGCFYENGVKYAYTVVGLTNRDIRAWLDGGGNTTSRLLDVAGFGAAEIVLTGTEGVNCAVAVDVSDGQALYVNYSPTTQKGESQDQLCGNAKKAATLAVETLKTLK
;
A
#
# COMPACT_ATOMS: atom_id res chain seq x y z
N MET A 1 -6.10 11.69 -13.33
CA MET A 1 -4.97 11.49 -12.42
C MET A 1 -3.87 12.49 -12.73
N PRO A 2 -3.09 12.91 -11.72
CA PRO A 2 -1.86 13.68 -11.94
C PRO A 2 -0.94 12.96 -12.93
N LYS A 3 -0.13 13.72 -13.68
CA LYS A 3 0.87 13.13 -14.58
C LYS A 3 1.95 12.42 -13.75
N ARG A 4 2.17 11.12 -14.01
CA ARG A 4 3.22 10.35 -13.34
C ARG A 4 4.61 10.90 -13.70
N PRO A 5 5.56 10.94 -12.75
CA PRO A 5 6.93 11.36 -13.01
C PRO A 5 7.74 10.29 -13.78
N ALA A 6 7.34 9.02 -13.69
CA ALA A 6 7.90 7.90 -14.45
C ALA A 6 6.85 6.80 -14.63
N ASP A 7 7.07 5.91 -15.60
CA ASP A 7 6.31 4.67 -15.76
C ASP A 7 7.01 3.56 -14.96
N LEU A 8 6.40 3.10 -13.86
CA LEU A 8 6.96 2.10 -12.94
C LEU A 8 6.10 0.84 -12.96
N LYS A 9 6.53 -0.16 -13.73
CA LYS A 9 5.80 -1.43 -13.88
C LYS A 9 5.99 -2.28 -12.63
N VAL A 10 4.90 -2.92 -12.18
CA VAL A 10 4.94 -3.88 -11.04
C VAL A 10 4.94 -5.34 -11.50
N ASN A 11 4.85 -5.60 -12.80
CA ASN A 11 4.96 -6.95 -13.35
C ASN A 11 6.32 -7.58 -13.05
N GLY A 12 6.31 -8.77 -12.45
CA GLY A 12 7.53 -9.53 -12.15
C GLY A 12 8.34 -8.96 -10.98
N VAL A 13 7.86 -7.89 -10.32
CA VAL A 13 8.48 -7.35 -9.12
C VAL A 13 8.14 -8.26 -7.93
N ASP A 14 9.16 -8.69 -7.19
CA ASP A 14 8.99 -9.39 -5.92
C ASP A 14 8.45 -8.41 -4.86
N PRO A 15 7.22 -8.61 -4.34
CA PRO A 15 6.64 -7.68 -3.38
C PRO A 15 7.44 -7.56 -2.08
N CYS A 16 8.20 -8.60 -1.70
CA CYS A 16 9.03 -8.56 -0.50
C CYS A 16 10.35 -7.80 -0.69
N LYS A 17 10.67 -7.38 -1.92
CA LYS A 17 11.81 -6.50 -2.21
C LYS A 17 11.43 -5.02 -2.24
N LEU A 18 10.15 -4.67 -2.12
CA LEU A 18 9.68 -3.30 -2.22
C LEU A 18 10.05 -2.44 -0.99
N LEU A 19 10.24 -3.05 0.18
CA LEU A 19 10.92 -2.40 1.30
C LEU A 19 12.28 -3.05 1.54
N THR A 20 13.32 -2.22 1.53
CA THR A 20 14.69 -2.61 1.88
C THR A 20 14.82 -2.80 3.40
N ALA A 21 15.90 -3.47 3.84
CA ALA A 21 16.13 -3.68 5.28
C ALA A 21 16.22 -2.37 6.10
N SER A 22 16.81 -1.31 5.52
CA SER A 22 16.86 0.01 6.17
C SER A 22 15.46 0.64 6.28
N GLN A 23 14.66 0.55 5.21
CA GLN A 23 13.28 1.05 5.21
C GLN A 23 12.37 0.25 6.15
N MET A 24 12.55 -1.08 6.24
CA MET A 24 11.89 -1.92 7.22
C MET A 24 12.17 -1.46 8.65
N THR A 25 13.43 -1.12 8.94
CA THR A 25 13.82 -0.53 10.23
C THR A 25 13.10 0.82 10.47
N GLU A 26 12.95 1.64 9.43
CA GLU A 26 12.30 2.95 9.51
C GLU A 26 10.79 2.88 9.78
N VAL A 27 10.12 1.84 9.30
CA VAL A 27 8.70 1.53 9.60
C VAL A 27 8.54 0.49 10.71
N LYS A 28 9.66 0.14 11.37
CA LYS A 28 9.76 -0.72 12.55
C LYS A 28 9.20 -2.13 12.35
N VAL A 29 9.36 -2.71 11.17
CA VAL A 29 9.09 -4.13 10.87
C VAL A 29 10.38 -4.95 10.85
N ALA A 30 10.28 -6.22 11.21
CA ALA A 30 11.42 -7.11 11.36
C ALA A 30 11.46 -8.20 10.27
N GLU A 31 10.30 -8.59 9.75
CA GLU A 31 10.18 -9.71 8.82
C GLU A 31 9.44 -9.30 7.56
N ALA A 32 9.78 -9.97 6.45
CA ALA A 32 9.14 -9.84 5.16
C ALA A 32 8.80 -11.26 4.68
N VAL A 33 7.50 -11.56 4.63
CA VAL A 33 6.98 -12.90 4.36
C VAL A 33 6.11 -12.87 3.11
N PRO A 34 6.49 -13.56 2.03
CA PRO A 34 5.64 -13.68 0.85
C PRO A 34 4.33 -14.38 1.19
N ASP A 35 3.20 -13.84 0.72
CA ASP A 35 1.88 -14.41 0.98
C ASP A 35 0.88 -14.05 -0.13
N GLN A 36 -0.33 -14.58 -0.01
CA GLN A 36 -1.50 -14.26 -0.81
C GLN A 36 -2.40 -13.27 -0.04
N ILE A 37 -2.37 -12.00 -0.44
CA ILE A 37 -3.07 -10.89 0.22
C ILE A 37 -4.43 -10.69 -0.43
N GLU A 38 -5.50 -10.66 0.37
CA GLU A 38 -6.83 -10.28 -0.11
C GLU A 38 -6.86 -8.78 -0.44
N VAL A 39 -7.18 -8.42 -1.70
CA VAL A 39 -7.26 -7.03 -2.14
C VAL A 39 -8.63 -6.74 -2.76
N SER A 40 -9.53 -6.15 -1.98
CA SER A 40 -10.87 -5.77 -2.44
C SER A 40 -11.58 -6.94 -3.16
N ASP A 41 -12.17 -6.70 -4.33
CA ASP A 41 -12.83 -7.68 -5.20
C ASP A 41 -11.86 -8.44 -6.12
N LEU A 42 -10.54 -8.20 -6.06
CA LEU A 42 -9.55 -9.00 -6.79
C LEU A 42 -9.24 -10.34 -6.14
N GLY A 43 -9.75 -10.59 -4.93
CA GLY A 43 -9.40 -11.77 -4.15
C GLY A 43 -7.92 -11.77 -3.72
N LYS A 44 -7.38 -12.97 -3.53
CA LYS A 44 -5.99 -13.21 -3.16
C LYS A 44 -5.01 -12.86 -4.29
N GLN A 45 -4.10 -11.94 -4.01
CA GLN A 45 -3.04 -11.48 -4.90
C GLN A 45 -1.66 -11.79 -4.29
N PRO A 46 -0.63 -12.12 -5.10
CA PRO A 46 0.74 -12.25 -4.61
C PRO A 46 1.23 -10.94 -3.98
N GLY A 47 1.63 -11.00 -2.71
CA GLY A 47 2.09 -9.84 -1.95
C GLY A 47 3.11 -10.21 -0.90
N CYS A 48 3.45 -9.23 -0.07
CA CYS A 48 4.33 -9.42 1.07
C CYS A 48 3.69 -8.88 2.34
N PHE A 49 3.74 -9.68 3.40
CA PHE A 49 3.53 -9.22 4.77
C PHE A 49 4.86 -8.71 5.34
N TYR A 50 4.85 -7.45 5.75
CA TYR A 50 5.92 -6.84 6.53
C TYR A 50 5.45 -6.65 7.97
N GLU A 51 6.02 -7.38 8.93
CA GLU A 51 5.45 -7.46 10.27
C GLU A 51 6.45 -7.26 11.42
N ASN A 52 5.91 -6.95 12.59
CA ASN A 52 6.66 -6.80 13.84
C ASN A 52 5.96 -7.55 14.98
N GLY A 53 6.21 -8.86 15.09
CA GLY A 53 5.86 -9.66 16.27
C GLY A 53 4.43 -9.41 16.78
N VAL A 54 3.44 -9.57 15.90
CA VAL A 54 1.98 -9.38 16.10
C VAL A 54 1.48 -7.98 16.46
N LYS A 55 2.30 -6.93 16.42
CA LYS A 55 1.83 -5.55 16.75
C LYS A 55 1.00 -4.93 15.66
N TYR A 56 1.55 -4.92 14.45
CA TYR A 56 0.95 -4.43 13.23
C TYR A 56 1.66 -5.08 12.04
N ALA A 57 1.06 -4.97 10.87
CA ALA A 57 1.67 -5.36 9.63
C ALA A 57 1.39 -4.33 8.53
N TYR A 58 2.29 -4.31 7.55
CA TYR A 58 2.02 -3.77 6.23
C TYR A 58 1.81 -4.92 5.27
N THR A 59 0.81 -4.82 4.40
CA THR A 59 0.71 -5.67 3.22
C THR A 59 1.04 -4.86 1.98
N VAL A 60 1.96 -5.35 1.16
CA VAL A 60 2.40 -4.69 -0.07
C VAL A 60 2.13 -5.59 -1.26
N VAL A 61 1.46 -5.06 -2.28
CA VAL A 61 1.02 -5.80 -3.47
C VAL A 61 1.26 -4.98 -4.72
N GLY A 62 1.90 -5.58 -5.73
CA GLY A 62 1.98 -5.03 -7.08
C GLY A 62 0.76 -5.47 -7.90
N LEU A 63 -0.22 -4.59 -8.08
CA LEU A 63 -1.43 -4.88 -8.85
C LEU A 63 -1.17 -4.65 -10.34
N THR A 64 -1.26 -5.72 -11.13
CA THR A 64 -0.97 -5.68 -12.58
C THR A 64 -2.21 -5.49 -13.46
N ASN A 65 -3.41 -5.51 -12.85
CA ASN A 65 -4.71 -5.52 -13.52
C ASN A 65 -5.71 -4.54 -12.89
N ARG A 66 -5.23 -3.52 -12.16
CA ARG A 66 -6.05 -2.51 -11.50
C ARG A 66 -5.30 -1.21 -11.33
N ASP A 67 -5.96 -0.11 -11.65
CA ASP A 67 -5.50 1.25 -11.33
C ASP A 67 -6.23 1.83 -10.11
N ILE A 68 -5.84 3.04 -9.70
CA ILE A 68 -6.38 3.69 -8.50
C ILE A 68 -7.82 4.21 -8.67
N ARG A 69 -8.36 4.29 -9.90
CA ARG A 69 -9.73 4.78 -10.16
C ARG A 69 -10.78 3.83 -9.58
N ALA A 70 -10.45 2.54 -9.48
CA ALA A 70 -11.30 1.54 -8.86
C ALA A 70 -11.76 1.92 -7.44
N TRP A 71 -10.98 2.73 -6.71
CA TRP A 71 -11.36 3.26 -5.40
C TRP A 71 -11.86 4.71 -5.46
N LEU A 72 -11.27 5.55 -6.32
CA LEU A 72 -11.59 6.98 -6.39
C LEU A 72 -12.95 7.28 -7.02
N ASP A 73 -13.38 6.47 -8.00
CA ASP A 73 -14.67 6.66 -8.68
C ASP A 73 -15.85 6.14 -7.81
N GLY A 74 -15.54 5.58 -6.64
CA GLY A 74 -16.49 5.03 -5.70
C GLY A 74 -16.80 3.55 -5.97
N GLY A 75 -16.95 2.77 -4.89
CA GLY A 75 -17.23 1.35 -4.95
C GLY A 75 -16.90 0.62 -3.65
N GLY A 76 -17.61 -0.47 -3.39
CA GLY A 76 -17.43 -1.28 -2.18
C GLY A 76 -17.78 -0.55 -0.88
N ASN A 77 -17.21 -1.03 0.23
CA ASN A 77 -17.38 -0.48 1.58
C ASN A 77 -16.20 0.43 1.96
N THR A 78 -15.73 1.26 1.02
CA THR A 78 -14.59 2.17 1.25
C THR A 78 -14.91 3.60 0.86
N THR A 79 -14.36 4.56 1.62
CA THR A 79 -14.21 5.95 1.21
C THR A 79 -12.79 6.19 0.76
N SER A 80 -12.60 7.00 -0.29
CA SER A 80 -11.26 7.27 -0.81
C SER A 80 -11.06 8.71 -1.22
N ARG A 81 -9.83 9.21 -1.07
CA ARG A 81 -9.43 10.54 -1.52
C ARG A 81 -8.10 10.49 -2.26
N LEU A 82 -7.95 11.39 -3.23
CA LEU A 82 -6.72 11.56 -3.98
C LEU A 82 -5.66 12.25 -3.11
N LEU A 83 -4.43 11.76 -3.16
CA LEU A 83 -3.25 12.37 -2.54
C LEU A 83 -1.99 12.18 -3.40
N ASP A 84 -0.90 12.83 -2.98
CA ASP A 84 0.43 12.67 -3.59
C ASP A 84 1.33 11.71 -2.78
N VAL A 85 1.94 10.76 -3.47
CA VAL A 85 3.01 9.89 -2.98
C VAL A 85 4.23 10.01 -3.88
N ALA A 86 5.27 10.69 -3.42
CA ALA A 86 6.54 10.86 -4.15
C ALA A 86 6.37 11.38 -5.60
N GLY A 87 5.39 12.27 -5.83
CA GLY A 87 5.05 12.82 -7.13
C GLY A 87 4.04 12.01 -7.96
N PHE A 88 3.61 10.84 -7.47
CA PHE A 88 2.57 10.03 -8.10
C PHE A 88 1.21 10.32 -7.47
N GLY A 89 0.15 10.27 -8.29
CA GLY A 89 -1.20 10.23 -7.78
C GLY A 89 -1.45 8.93 -7.01
N ALA A 90 -2.16 9.03 -5.89
CA ALA A 90 -2.51 7.87 -5.07
C ALA A 90 -3.91 8.03 -4.48
N ALA A 91 -4.56 6.90 -4.20
CA ALA A 91 -5.80 6.83 -3.43
C ALA A 91 -5.47 6.42 -2.00
N GLU A 92 -5.82 7.24 -1.01
CA GLU A 92 -5.98 6.78 0.37
C GLU A 92 -7.36 6.18 0.52
N ILE A 93 -7.41 4.98 1.09
CA ILE A 93 -8.57 4.10 1.11
C ILE A 93 -8.82 3.73 2.58
N VAL A 94 -10.02 4.06 3.04
CA VAL A 94 -10.49 3.79 4.41
C VAL A 94 -11.80 3.02 4.34
N LEU A 95 -11.98 2.04 5.21
CA LEU A 95 -13.25 1.31 5.33
C LEU A 95 -14.36 2.23 5.86
N THR A 96 -15.49 2.26 5.16
CA THR A 96 -16.64 3.08 5.50
C THR A 96 -17.28 2.60 6.81
N GLY A 97 -17.59 3.54 7.70
CA GLY A 97 -18.27 3.24 8.97
C GLY A 97 -17.37 2.62 10.04
N THR A 98 -16.05 2.60 9.82
CA THR A 98 -15.06 2.14 10.80
C THR A 98 -13.97 3.18 10.99
N GLU A 99 -13.41 3.25 12.20
CA GLU A 99 -12.23 4.07 12.51
C GLU A 99 -11.19 3.23 13.24
N GLY A 100 -9.91 3.49 12.98
CA GLY A 100 -8.82 2.86 13.73
C GLY A 100 -8.59 1.38 13.40
N VAL A 101 -9.15 0.88 12.29
CA VAL A 101 -9.03 -0.53 11.88
C VAL A 101 -7.84 -0.74 10.96
N ASN A 102 -7.77 0.00 9.86
CA ASN A 102 -6.68 -0.06 8.89
C ASN A 102 -6.71 1.19 8.00
N CYS A 103 -5.66 1.37 7.21
CA CYS A 103 -5.69 2.30 6.09
C CYS A 103 -4.83 1.77 4.95
N ALA A 104 -5.30 1.94 3.72
CA ALA A 104 -4.56 1.56 2.54
C ALA A 104 -4.25 2.77 1.65
N VAL A 105 -3.15 2.67 0.91
CA VAL A 105 -2.73 3.62 -0.11
C VAL A 105 -2.41 2.84 -1.37
N ALA A 106 -3.14 3.14 -2.45
CA ALA A 106 -2.85 2.61 -3.78
C ALA A 106 -2.22 3.72 -4.63
N VAL A 107 -1.03 3.49 -5.18
CA VAL A 107 -0.26 4.47 -5.97
C VAL A 107 -0.37 4.15 -7.46
N ASP A 108 -0.69 5.15 -8.27
CA ASP A 108 -0.82 5.07 -9.73
C ASP A 108 0.57 5.01 -10.40
N VAL A 109 1.18 3.83 -10.43
CA VAL A 109 2.58 3.63 -10.83
C VAL A 109 2.78 3.39 -12.34
N SER A 110 1.81 2.77 -13.01
CA SER A 110 1.82 2.49 -14.45
C SER A 110 0.39 2.32 -14.97
N ASP A 111 0.20 2.33 -16.29
CA ASP A 111 -1.14 2.20 -16.88
C ASP A 111 -1.78 0.84 -16.57
N GLY A 112 -2.97 0.90 -15.97
CA GLY A 112 -3.70 -0.30 -15.53
C GLY A 112 -3.07 -1.00 -14.32
N GLN A 113 -2.11 -0.36 -13.66
CA GLN A 113 -1.35 -0.94 -12.55
C GLN A 113 -1.34 -0.01 -11.35
N ALA A 114 -1.20 -0.61 -10.17
CA ALA A 114 -1.08 0.14 -8.93
C ALA A 114 -0.13 -0.57 -7.96
N LEU A 115 0.59 0.22 -7.16
CA LEU A 115 1.27 -0.29 -5.97
C LEU A 115 0.35 -0.09 -4.77
N TYR A 116 -0.14 -1.19 -4.20
CA TYR A 116 -1.05 -1.18 -3.07
C TYR A 116 -0.28 -1.45 -1.77
N VAL A 117 -0.47 -0.59 -0.78
CA VAL A 117 0.11 -0.73 0.56
C VAL A 117 -0.99 -0.53 1.60
N ASN A 118 -1.19 -1.51 2.48
CA ASN A 118 -2.13 -1.41 3.59
C ASN A 118 -1.42 -1.53 4.93
N TYR A 119 -1.71 -0.64 5.86
CA TYR A 119 -1.30 -0.72 7.25
C TYR A 119 -2.45 -1.23 8.12
N SER A 120 -2.19 -2.28 8.89
CA SER A 120 -3.15 -2.87 9.83
C SER A 120 -2.53 -3.00 11.23
N PRO A 121 -3.01 -2.26 12.24
CA PRO A 121 -2.75 -2.60 13.63
C PRO A 121 -3.42 -3.93 13.98
N THR A 122 -2.70 -4.80 14.70
CA THR A 122 -3.23 -6.10 15.14
C THR A 122 -3.45 -6.10 16.64
N THR A 123 -2.39 -5.85 17.42
CA THR A 123 -2.47 -5.69 18.88
C THR A 123 -2.15 -4.26 19.33
N GLN A 124 -1.59 -3.44 18.44
CA GLN A 124 -1.41 -2.02 18.66
C GLN A 124 -2.78 -1.31 18.74
N LYS A 125 -2.96 -0.43 19.72
CA LYS A 125 -4.22 0.26 19.99
C LYS A 125 -4.01 1.76 20.12
N GLY A 126 -5.07 2.51 19.88
CA GLY A 126 -5.14 3.95 20.16
C GLY A 126 -4.61 4.85 19.04
N GLU A 127 -4.32 4.30 17.86
CA GLU A 127 -4.02 5.09 16.68
C GLU A 127 -5.30 5.67 16.07
N SER A 128 -5.28 6.97 15.75
CA SER A 128 -6.33 7.60 14.96
C SER A 128 -6.27 7.16 13.50
N GLN A 129 -7.37 7.32 12.76
CA GLN A 129 -7.41 7.01 11.34
C GLN A 129 -6.32 7.75 10.54
N ASP A 130 -6.05 9.01 10.88
CA ASP A 130 -4.98 9.80 10.26
C ASP A 130 -3.58 9.22 10.52
N GLN A 131 -3.34 8.65 11.71
CA GLN A 131 -2.07 7.99 12.01
C GLN A 131 -1.91 6.71 11.19
N LEU A 132 -2.98 5.91 11.06
CA LEU A 132 -2.98 4.70 10.21
C LEU A 132 -2.66 5.04 8.75
N CYS A 133 -3.33 6.05 8.21
CA CYS A 133 -3.10 6.50 6.84
C CYS A 133 -1.73 7.15 6.65
N GLY A 134 -1.23 7.87 7.65
CA GLY A 134 0.14 8.37 7.68
C GLY A 134 1.18 7.26 7.59
N ASN A 135 1.00 6.17 8.34
CA ASN A 135 1.87 4.99 8.28
C ASN A 135 1.80 4.31 6.90
N ALA A 136 0.60 4.08 6.38
CA ALA A 136 0.41 3.49 5.05
C ALA A 136 1.05 4.34 3.94
N LYS A 137 0.85 5.66 3.98
CA LYS A 137 1.46 6.62 3.03
C LYS A 137 2.98 6.61 3.12
N LYS A 138 3.53 6.57 4.34
CA LYS A 138 4.97 6.48 4.55
C LYS A 138 5.54 5.23 3.89
N ALA A 139 4.96 4.06 4.18
CA ALA A 139 5.40 2.81 3.58
C ALA A 139 5.24 2.80 2.05
N ALA A 140 4.14 3.35 1.52
CA ALA A 140 3.94 3.52 0.08
C ALA A 140 5.02 4.41 -0.57
N THR A 141 5.42 5.50 0.10
CA THR A 141 6.49 6.40 -0.36
C THR A 141 7.80 5.63 -0.49
N LEU A 142 8.20 4.90 0.55
CA LEU A 142 9.42 4.09 0.57
C LEU A 142 9.38 2.99 -0.50
N ALA A 143 8.23 2.34 -0.67
CA ALA A 143 8.06 1.29 -1.68
C ALA A 143 8.15 1.84 -3.12
N VAL A 144 7.62 3.03 -3.38
CA VAL A 144 7.79 3.73 -4.68
C VAL A 144 9.27 4.08 -4.91
N GLU A 145 9.98 4.56 -3.88
CA GLU A 145 11.41 4.87 -4.00
C GLU A 145 12.23 3.63 -4.34
N THR A 146 11.95 2.49 -3.71
CA THR A 146 12.59 1.22 -4.04
C THR A 146 12.21 0.75 -5.43
N LEU A 147 10.93 0.86 -5.81
CA LEU A 147 10.47 0.47 -7.15
C LEU A 147 11.18 1.26 -8.26
N LYS A 148 11.54 2.53 -8.05
CA LYS A 148 12.36 3.30 -9.00
C LYS A 148 13.75 2.69 -9.26
N THR A 149 14.23 1.86 -8.33
CA THR A 149 15.53 1.16 -8.43
C THR A 149 15.41 -0.26 -8.96
N LEU A 150 14.23 -0.87 -8.86
CA LEU A 150 13.91 -2.20 -9.37
C LEU A 150 13.38 -2.03 -10.80
N LYS A 151 14.22 -2.33 -11.79
CA LYS A 151 13.82 -2.30 -13.20
C LYS A 151 13.35 -3.66 -13.68
#